data_AF-A0A0C3NHG2-F1
#
_entry.id   AF-A0A0C3NHG2-F1
#
_cell.length_a   1.000
_cell.length_b   1.000
_cell.length_c   1.000
_cell.angle_alpha   90.00
_cell.angle_beta   90.00
_cell.angle_gamma   90.00
#
_symmetry.space_group_name_H-M   'P 1'
#
loop_
_entity.id
_entity.type
_entity.pdbx_description
1 polymer ?
#
loop_
_entity_poly.entity_id
_entity_poly.type
_entity_poly.pdbx_seq_one_letter_code
_entity_poly.pdbx_strand_id
1 'polypeptide(L)' 'IEEQLAIFLYFCVTGLSSHHVGERFQHTPETVAKYFKLVLVEFSSNPFYS' A
#
# COMPACT_ATOMS: atom_id res chain seq x y z
N ILE A 1 -5.33 -0.19 -9.39
CA ILE A 1 -3.89 -0.55 -9.38
C ILE A 1 -3.04 0.68 -9.10
N GLU A 2 -3.12 1.77 -9.87
CA GLU A 2 -2.27 2.96 -9.67
C GLU A 2 -2.34 3.56 -8.26
N GLU A 3 -3.55 3.74 -7.71
CA GLU A 3 -3.72 4.27 -6.35
C GLU A 3 -3.13 3.33 -5.28
N GLN A 4 -3.26 2.01 -5.46
CA GLN A 4 -2.74 1.02 -4.52
C GLN A 4 -1.21 1.02 -4.50
N LEU A 5 -0.60 1.16 -5.68
CA LEU A 5 0.85 1.32 -5.82
C LEU A 5 1.32 2.63 -5.18
N ALA A 6 0.60 3.74 -5.39
CA ALA A 6 0.92 5.02 -4.77
C ALA A 6 0.85 4.94 -3.24
N ILE A 7 -0.19 4.31 -2.69
CA ILE A 7 -0.34 4.07 -1.25
C ILE A 7 0.79 3.20 -0.71
N PHE A 8 1.13 2.11 -1.41
CA PHE A 8 2.22 1.20 -1.01
C PHE A 8 3.57 1.93 -0.96
N LEU A 9 3.94 2.62 -2.04
CA LEU A 9 5.20 3.38 -2.12
C LEU A 9 5.24 4.50 -1.08
N TYR A 10 4.14 5.24 -0.92
CA TYR A 10 4.05 6.29 0.08
C TYR A 10 4.23 5.76 1.50
N PHE A 11 3.61 4.61 1.82
CA PHE A 11 3.78 3.93 3.10
C PHE A 11 5.24 3.53 3.32
N CYS A 12 5.88 2.90 2.33
CA CYS A 12 7.30 2.48 2.41
C CYS A 12 8.27 3.64 2.58
N VAL A 13 8.05 4.76 1.87
CA VAL A 13 8.95 5.92 1.90
C VAL A 13 8.77 6.76 3.17
N THR A 14 7.54 6.90 3.66
CA THR A 14 7.25 7.80 4.79
C THR A 14 7.24 7.09 6.14
N GLY A 15 7.04 5.77 6.17
CA GLY A 15 6.93 5.00 7.42
C GLY A 15 5.75 5.41 8.30
N LEU A 16 4.76 6.13 7.75
CA LEU A 16 3.59 6.61 8.49
C LEU A 16 2.62 5.45 8.79
N SER A 17 1.85 5.60 9.87
CA SER A 17 0.78 4.67 10.19
C SER A 17 -0.33 4.71 9.12
N SER A 18 -1.06 3.60 8.99
CA SER A 18 -2.20 3.50 8.06
C SER A 18 -3.29 4.54 8.31
N HIS A 19 -3.38 5.08 9.52
CA HIS A 19 -4.29 6.20 9.85
C HIS A 19 -3.90 7.49 9.12
N HIS A 20 -2.64 7.89 9.19
CA HIS A 20 -2.16 9.11 8.49
C HIS A 20 -2.15 8.95 6.98
N VAL A 21 -1.80 7.74 6.50
CA VAL A 21 -1.90 7.44 5.07
C VAL A 21 -3.37 7.47 4.62
N GLY A 22 -4.29 6.93 5.42
CA GLY A 22 -5.72 6.98 5.16
C GLY A 22 -6.26 8.40 5.07
N GLU A 23 -5.88 9.27 6.00
CA GLU A 23 -6.25 10.69 5.96
C GLU A 23 -5.79 11.38 4.67
N ARG A 24 -4.54 11.14 4.24
CA ARG A 24 -4.00 11.74 3.02
C ARG A 24 -4.69 11.24 1.75
N PHE A 25 -5.01 9.95 1.70
CA PHE A 25 -5.61 9.32 0.52
C PHE A 25 -7.15 9.23 0.61
N GLN A 26 -7.76 9.82 1.64
CA GLN A 26 -9.22 9.79 1.89
C GLN A 26 -9.80 8.37 1.97
N HIS A 27 -9.05 7.46 2.61
CA HIS A 27 -9.42 6.06 2.82
C HIS A 27 -9.43 5.71 4.30
N THR A 28 -10.19 4.67 4.67
CA THR A 28 -10.12 4.13 6.03
C THR A 28 -8.77 3.41 6.25
N PRO A 29 -8.27 3.36 7.50
CA PRO A 29 -7.02 2.65 7.81
C PRO A 29 -7.05 1.17 7.37
N GLU A 30 -8.23 0.55 7.40
CA GLU A 30 -8.46 -0.83 6.96
C GLU A 30 -8.30 -0.98 5.45
N THR A 31 -8.83 -0.05 4.66
CA THR A 31 -8.68 -0.03 3.20
C THR A 31 -7.21 0.16 2.81
N VAL A 32 -6.50 1.07 3.49
CA VAL A 32 -5.05 1.27 3.29
C VAL A 32 -4.27 -0.01 3.57
N ALA A 33 -4.54 -0.68 4.70
CA ALA A 33 -3.88 -1.94 5.04
C ALA A 33 -4.18 -3.05 4.01
N LYS A 34 -5.42 -3.12 3.51
CA LYS A 34 -5.80 -4.06 2.44
C LYS A 34 -5.03 -3.80 1.16
N TYR A 35 -4.92 -2.55 0.72
CA TYR A 35 -4.19 -2.17 -0.48
C TYR A 35 -2.69 -2.44 -0.36
N PHE A 36 -2.09 -2.09 0.79
CA PHE A 36 -0.70 -2.42 1.08
C PHE A 36 -0.45 -3.93 0.97
N LYS A 37 -1.31 -4.76 1.59
CA LYS A 37 -1.19 -6.22 1.54
C LYS A 37 -1.30 -6.78 0.12
N LEU A 38 -2.23 -6.25 -0.69
CA LEU A 38 -2.40 -6.70 -2.09
C LEU A 38 -1.12 -6.47 -2.90
N VAL A 39 -0.56 -5.27 -2.84
CA VAL A 39 0.68 -4.93 -3.56
C VAL A 39 1.86 -5.72 -3.02
N LEU A 40 1.96 -5.89 -1.70
CA LEU A 40 3.02 -6.67 -1.07
C LEU A 40 3.01 -8.13 -1.55
N VAL A 41 1.84 -8.77 -1.59
CA VAL A 41 1.72 -10.16 -2.08
C VAL A 41 2.13 -10.26 -3.54
N GLU A 42 1.67 -9.35 -4.39
CA GLU A 42 2.02 -9.33 -5.80
C GLU A 42 3.54 -9.18 -6.00
N PHE A 43 4.15 -8.21 -5.30
CA PHE A 43 5.59 -7.96 -5.40
C PHE A 43 6.43 -9.06 -4.75
N SER A 44 5.86 -9.84 -3.83
CA SER A 44 6.54 -10.99 -3.21
C SER A 44 6.35 -12.27 -4.01
N SER A 45 5.49 -12.25 -5.03
CA SER A 45 5.17 -13.44 -5.81
C SER A 45 6.30 -13.76 -6.79
N ASN A 46 6.64 -15.06 -6.90
CA ASN A 46 7.68 -15.58 -7.79
C ASN A 46 7.65 -15.06 -9.25
N PRO A 47 6.49 -14.87 -9.92
CA PRO A 47 6.47 -14.32 -11.27
C PRO A 47 6.95 -12.87 -11.41
N PHE A 48 7.11 -12.12 -10.31
CA PHE A 48 7.55 -10.72 -10.38
C PHE A 48 9.07 -10.57 -10.56
N TYR A 49 9.86 -11.51 -10.05
CA TYR A 49 11.34 -11.48 -10.09
C TYR A 49 11.97 -12.57 -10.96
N SER A 50 11.17 -13.36 -11.67
CA SER A 50 11.65 -14.31 -12.69
C SER A 50 11.72 -13.63 -14.05
#